data_AF-A0A7Y6Y2L7-F1
#
_entry.id   AF-A0A7Y6Y2L7-F1
#
_cell.length_a   1.000
_cell.length_b   1.000
_cell.length_c   1.000
_cell.angle_alpha   90.00
_cell.angle_beta   90.00
_cell.angle_gamma   90.00
#
_symmetry.space_group_name_H-M   'P 1'
#
loop_
_entity.id
_entity.type
_entity.pdbx_description
1 polymer ?
#
loop_
_entity_poly.entity_id
_entity_poly.type
_entity_poly.pdbx_seq_one_letter_code
_entity_poly.pdbx_strand_id
1 'polypeptide(L)'
;NKMDVDHGLTVPLSLIYDQPKAWPVKVIPLAVNVVTYPPPTGNRCWVLGEAIARAVESFPEDLNVQIWGTGGMSHQLQGPRAGLINAEFDQAFLDDLTADPERLRYLAHKEYLVESGSEGIEMVMWLIMRGALGKNVRELHRHYHVPASNTAVGHIVLEKE
;
A
#
# COMPACT_ATOMS: atom_id res chain seq x y z
N ASN A 1 9.66 16.33 -18.31
CA ASN A 1 9.11 16.13 -16.95
C ASN A 1 10.22 15.62 -16.05
N LYS A 2 10.62 16.40 -15.04
CA LYS A 2 11.50 15.97 -13.94
C LYS A 2 10.70 16.13 -12.66
N MET A 3 10.74 15.10 -11.81
CA MET A 3 10.03 15.05 -10.53
C MET A 3 10.95 14.38 -9.53
N ASP A 4 11.12 14.99 -8.38
CA ASP A 4 11.86 14.40 -7.27
C ASP A 4 10.98 13.39 -6.55
N VAL A 5 11.61 12.42 -5.90
CA VAL A 5 10.93 11.37 -5.12
C VAL A 5 11.26 11.56 -3.64
N ASP A 6 10.25 11.43 -2.79
CA ASP A 6 10.40 11.66 -1.35
C ASP A 6 10.47 10.34 -0.56
N HIS A 7 10.34 10.47 0.76
CA HIS A 7 10.39 9.36 1.71
C HIS A 7 9.35 8.27 1.43
N GLY A 8 8.17 8.59 0.86
CA GLY A 8 7.14 7.61 0.53
C GLY A 8 7.64 6.56 -0.46
N LEU A 9 8.59 6.93 -1.32
CA LEU A 9 9.24 6.00 -2.25
C LEU A 9 10.58 5.46 -1.72
N THR A 10 11.43 6.31 -1.15
CA THR A 10 12.83 5.93 -0.88
C THR A 10 13.02 5.16 0.43
N VAL A 11 12.15 5.34 1.42
CA VAL A 11 12.24 4.61 2.70
C VAL A 11 11.98 3.11 2.50
N PRO A 12 10.91 2.65 1.82
CA PRO A 12 10.72 1.23 1.53
C PRO A 12 11.88 0.59 0.77
N LEU A 13 12.47 1.30 -0.21
CA LEU A 13 13.65 0.80 -0.92
C LEU A 13 14.84 0.57 0.02
N SER A 14 15.07 1.48 0.97
CA SER A 14 16.16 1.35 1.94
C SER A 14 15.91 0.22 2.94
N LEU A 15 14.65 -0.06 3.29
CA LEU A 15 14.31 -1.18 4.17
C LEU A 15 14.50 -2.54 3.49
N ILE A 16 14.19 -2.64 2.19
CA ILE A 16 14.24 -3.91 1.45
C ILE A 16 15.63 -4.19 0.86
N TYR A 17 16.31 -3.15 0.37
CA TYR A 17 17.61 -3.29 -0.30
C TYR A 17 18.79 -2.79 0.52
N ASP A 18 18.57 -2.32 1.75
CA ASP A 18 19.58 -1.72 2.64
C ASP A 18 20.21 -0.44 2.03
N GLN A 19 21.53 -0.27 2.09
CA GLN A 19 22.25 0.92 1.60
C GLN A 19 23.25 0.58 0.48
N PRO A 20 22.78 0.10 -0.69
CA PRO A 20 23.67 -0.19 -1.80
C PRO A 20 24.16 1.12 -2.45
N LYS A 21 25.32 1.08 -3.11
CA LYS A 21 25.82 2.24 -3.88
C LYS A 21 24.86 2.68 -5.00
N ALA A 22 24.08 1.74 -5.53
CA ALA A 22 23.01 1.96 -6.48
C ALA A 22 21.93 0.90 -6.25
N TRP A 23 20.65 1.26 -6.39
CA TRP A 23 19.54 0.30 -6.25
C TRP A 23 19.66 -0.84 -7.28
N PRO A 24 19.37 -2.10 -6.87
CA PRO A 24 19.57 -3.26 -7.74
C PRO A 24 18.50 -3.41 -8.83
N VAL A 25 17.45 -2.58 -8.80
CA VAL A 25 16.30 -2.64 -9.70
C VAL A 25 15.98 -1.27 -10.31
N LYS A 26 15.22 -1.27 -11.41
CA LYS A 26 14.60 -0.06 -11.95
C LYS A 26 13.27 0.18 -11.22
N VAL A 27 12.95 1.43 -10.95
CA VAL A 27 11.73 1.83 -10.22
C VAL A 27 10.93 2.81 -11.07
N ILE A 28 9.63 2.54 -11.23
CA ILE A 28 8.67 3.44 -11.86
C ILE A 28 7.78 4.03 -10.77
N PRO A 29 7.90 5.32 -10.42
CA PRO A 29 7.07 5.94 -9.40
C PRO A 29 5.63 6.14 -9.88
N LEU A 30 4.66 5.70 -9.06
CA LEU A 30 3.24 6.02 -9.22
C LEU A 30 2.76 6.81 -8.00
N ALA A 31 2.71 8.14 -8.12
CA ALA A 31 2.20 9.01 -7.07
C ALA A 31 0.67 9.00 -7.03
N VAL A 32 0.09 8.83 -5.84
CA VAL A 32 -1.37 8.80 -5.61
C VAL A 32 -1.74 9.91 -4.64
N ASN A 33 -2.69 10.77 -5.04
CA ASN A 33 -3.20 11.79 -4.13
C ASN A 33 -4.05 11.15 -3.02
N VAL A 34 -3.49 11.13 -1.80
CA VAL A 34 -4.22 10.80 -0.56
C VAL A 34 -4.20 11.95 0.46
N VAL A 35 -3.68 13.12 0.06
CA VAL A 35 -3.51 14.28 0.93
C VAL A 35 -4.70 15.25 0.81
N THR A 36 -5.10 15.57 -0.43
CA THR A 36 -6.21 16.50 -0.68
C THR A 36 -7.48 15.71 -0.99
N TYR A 37 -8.56 16.01 -0.27
CA TYR A 37 -9.83 15.32 -0.47
C TYR A 37 -10.57 15.79 -1.74
N PRO A 38 -11.27 14.87 -2.43
CA PRO A 38 -11.36 13.44 -2.16
C PRO A 38 -10.19 12.62 -2.79
N PRO A 39 -9.62 11.63 -2.07
CA PRO A 39 -8.73 10.64 -2.69
C PRO A 39 -9.50 9.67 -3.60
N PRO A 40 -8.84 8.83 -4.42
CA PRO A 40 -9.52 7.75 -5.12
C PRO A 40 -10.19 6.78 -4.15
N THR A 41 -11.29 6.15 -4.58
CA THR A 41 -11.94 5.08 -3.82
C THR A 41 -11.09 3.81 -3.84
N GLY A 42 -11.27 2.92 -2.86
CA GLY A 42 -10.59 1.62 -2.85
C GLY A 42 -10.83 0.83 -4.13
N ASN A 43 -12.06 0.82 -4.64
CA ASN A 43 -12.40 0.18 -5.92
C ASN A 43 -11.69 0.84 -7.12
N ARG A 44 -11.49 2.16 -7.12
CA ARG A 44 -10.74 2.84 -8.19
C ARG A 44 -9.27 2.45 -8.16
N CYS A 45 -8.68 2.34 -6.98
CA CYS A 45 -7.32 1.83 -6.77
C CYS A 45 -7.19 0.38 -7.25
N TRP A 46 -8.14 -0.48 -6.92
CA TRP A 46 -8.18 -1.87 -7.39
C TRP A 46 -8.18 -1.98 -8.92
N VAL A 47 -9.11 -1.29 -9.58
CA VAL A 47 -9.24 -1.31 -11.04
C VAL A 47 -7.99 -0.74 -11.73
N LEU A 48 -7.29 0.21 -11.08
CA LEU A 48 -5.99 0.67 -11.55
C LEU A 48 -4.94 -0.44 -11.47
N GLY A 49 -4.89 -1.21 -10.38
CA GLY A 49 -4.04 -2.39 -10.25
C GLY A 49 -4.26 -3.40 -11.37
N GLU A 50 -5.51 -3.74 -11.69
CA GLU A 50 -5.84 -4.62 -12.81
C GLU A 50 -5.37 -4.07 -14.16
N ALA A 51 -5.44 -2.74 -14.35
CA ALA A 51 -4.93 -2.10 -15.55
C ALA A 51 -3.40 -2.12 -15.64
N ILE A 52 -2.70 -1.95 -14.51
CA ILE A 52 -1.24 -2.08 -14.43
C ILE A 52 -0.83 -3.51 -14.78
N ALA A 53 -1.50 -4.53 -14.24
CA ALA A 53 -1.21 -5.93 -14.54
C ALA A 53 -1.29 -6.20 -16.05
N ARG A 54 -2.38 -5.78 -16.71
CA ARG A 54 -2.51 -5.93 -18.18
C ARG A 54 -1.44 -5.18 -18.95
N ALA A 55 -1.05 -3.99 -18.48
CA ALA A 55 0.01 -3.21 -19.12
C ALA A 55 1.38 -3.90 -19.00
N VAL A 56 1.69 -4.46 -17.83
CA VAL A 56 2.90 -5.27 -17.61
C VAL A 56 2.89 -6.54 -18.46
N GLU A 57 1.79 -7.30 -18.46
CA GLU A 57 1.63 -8.56 -19.22
C GLU A 57 1.72 -8.37 -20.75
N SER A 58 1.41 -7.16 -21.24
CA SER A 58 1.50 -6.84 -22.67
C SER A 58 2.87 -6.28 -23.10
N PHE A 59 3.79 -6.07 -22.15
CA PHE A 59 5.14 -5.63 -22.46
C PHE A 59 5.93 -6.79 -23.11
N PRO A 60 6.69 -6.57 -24.21
CA PRO A 60 7.27 -7.65 -24.99
C PRO A 60 8.49 -8.32 -24.34
N GLU A 61 9.07 -7.74 -23.29
CA GLU A 61 10.21 -8.34 -22.58
C GLU A 61 9.73 -9.20 -21.42
N ASP A 62 10.39 -10.35 -21.22
CA ASP A 62 10.17 -11.24 -20.08
C ASP A 62 10.88 -10.69 -18.83
N LEU A 63 10.19 -9.82 -18.10
CA LEU A 63 10.69 -9.16 -16.90
C LEU A 63 9.98 -9.66 -15.64
N ASN A 64 10.75 -9.85 -14.57
CA ASN A 64 10.18 -9.99 -13.23
C ASN A 64 9.81 -8.60 -12.69
N VAL A 65 8.53 -8.26 -12.78
CA VAL A 65 7.98 -6.98 -12.32
C VAL A 65 7.28 -7.15 -10.97
N GLN A 66 7.66 -6.32 -9.99
CA GLN A 66 7.00 -6.23 -8.70
C GLN A 66 6.16 -4.95 -8.61
N ILE A 67 5.07 -5.01 -7.82
CA ILE A 67 4.20 -3.87 -7.57
C ILE A 67 4.12 -3.67 -6.06
N TRP A 68 4.54 -2.50 -5.59
CA TRP A 68 4.60 -2.18 -4.17
C TRP A 68 3.55 -1.12 -3.83
N GLY A 69 2.65 -1.43 -2.90
CA GLY A 69 1.76 -0.46 -2.26
C GLY A 69 2.40 -0.02 -0.95
N THR A 70 2.69 1.27 -0.80
CA THR A 70 3.43 1.81 0.35
C THR A 70 2.58 2.86 1.07
N GLY A 71 2.96 3.19 2.30
CA GLY A 71 2.13 3.91 3.27
C GLY A 71 1.41 2.93 4.21
N GLY A 72 0.96 3.41 5.34
CA GLY A 72 0.13 2.75 6.33
C GLY A 72 0.91 2.46 7.61
N MET A 73 0.27 1.85 8.59
CA MET A 73 -1.16 1.50 8.63
C MET A 73 -1.93 2.51 9.46
N SER A 74 -2.59 2.11 10.55
CA SER A 74 -3.23 3.06 11.45
C SER A 74 -2.23 4.07 12.01
N HIS A 75 -2.54 5.34 11.84
CA HIS A 75 -1.87 6.47 12.45
C HIS A 75 -2.65 7.77 12.29
N GLN A 76 -2.39 8.70 13.20
CA GLN A 76 -2.83 10.08 13.08
C GLN A 76 -1.71 11.03 13.52
N LEU A 77 -1.36 11.99 12.65
CA LEU A 77 -0.28 12.96 12.87
C LEU A 77 -0.77 14.31 13.39
N GLN A 78 -2.08 14.58 13.29
CA GLN A 78 -2.64 15.92 13.54
C GLN A 78 -3.69 15.97 14.63
N GLY A 79 -3.72 17.11 15.32
CA GLY A 79 -4.76 17.48 16.28
C GLY A 79 -4.76 16.67 17.58
N PRO A 80 -5.81 16.81 18.41
CA PRO A 80 -5.88 16.17 19.73
C PRO A 80 -5.91 14.63 19.71
N ARG A 81 -6.18 14.03 18.54
CA ARG A 81 -6.21 12.56 18.34
C ARG A 81 -4.92 12.03 17.69
N ALA A 82 -3.86 12.85 17.62
CA ALA A 82 -2.55 12.40 17.16
C ALA A 82 -2.00 11.26 18.04
N GLY A 83 -1.30 10.32 17.42
CA GLY A 83 -0.79 9.11 18.08
C GLY A 83 -1.80 7.95 18.16
N LEU A 84 -2.96 8.07 17.52
CA LEU A 84 -3.90 6.94 17.39
C LEU A 84 -3.23 5.77 16.66
N ILE A 85 -3.40 4.59 17.23
CA ILE A 85 -3.11 3.29 16.61
C ILE A 85 -4.32 2.39 16.84
N ASN A 86 -4.68 1.59 15.84
CA ASN A 86 -5.75 0.60 15.92
C ASN A 86 -5.29 -0.74 15.35
N ALA A 87 -4.66 -1.54 16.20
CA ALA A 87 -4.10 -2.84 15.80
C ALA A 87 -5.14 -3.86 15.36
N GLU A 88 -6.37 -3.77 15.87
CA GLU A 88 -7.46 -4.66 15.45
C GLU A 88 -7.89 -4.36 14.00
N PHE A 89 -8.07 -3.08 13.67
CA PHE A 89 -8.36 -2.67 12.30
C PHE A 89 -7.23 -3.04 11.34
N ASP A 90 -5.99 -2.80 11.75
CA ASP A 90 -4.79 -3.09 10.96
C ASP A 90 -4.67 -4.58 10.62
N GLN A 91 -4.83 -5.46 11.61
CA GLN A 91 -4.76 -6.90 11.38
C GLN A 91 -5.92 -7.40 10.51
N ALA A 92 -7.14 -6.89 10.74
CA ALA A 92 -8.28 -7.20 9.87
C ALA A 92 -8.05 -6.72 8.43
N PHE A 93 -7.44 -5.55 8.23
CA PHE A 93 -7.07 -5.06 6.91
C PHE A 93 -6.07 -6.00 6.23
N LEU A 94 -5.01 -6.43 6.95
CA LEU A 94 -4.02 -7.36 6.42
C LEU A 94 -4.62 -8.74 6.11
N ASP A 95 -5.53 -9.26 6.94
CA ASP A 95 -6.24 -10.52 6.71
C ASP A 95 -7.08 -10.44 5.43
N ASP A 96 -7.80 -9.34 5.23
CA ASP A 96 -8.67 -9.18 4.08
C ASP A 96 -7.94 -8.90 2.77
N LEU A 97 -6.64 -8.58 2.80
CA LEU A 97 -5.83 -8.60 1.58
C LEU A 97 -5.81 -9.98 0.94
N THR A 98 -6.00 -11.06 1.70
CA THR A 98 -6.05 -12.43 1.16
C THR A 98 -7.45 -13.02 1.23
N ALA A 99 -8.14 -12.88 2.35
CA ALA A 99 -9.41 -13.56 2.62
C ALA A 99 -10.64 -12.89 1.97
N ASP A 100 -10.77 -11.57 2.09
CA ASP A 100 -11.91 -10.80 1.57
C ASP A 100 -11.48 -9.43 0.99
N PRO A 101 -10.76 -9.44 -0.15
CA PRO A 101 -10.34 -8.19 -0.77
C PRO A 101 -11.52 -7.37 -1.30
N GLU A 102 -12.70 -7.97 -1.48
CA GLU A 102 -13.90 -7.26 -1.91
C GLU A 102 -14.38 -6.28 -0.84
N ARG A 103 -14.38 -6.69 0.44
CA ARG A 103 -14.67 -5.77 1.55
C ARG A 103 -13.77 -4.53 1.49
N LEU A 104 -12.48 -4.71 1.28
CA LEU A 104 -11.52 -3.60 1.23
C LEU A 104 -11.76 -2.65 0.04
N ARG A 105 -12.18 -3.18 -1.12
CA ARG A 105 -12.52 -2.37 -2.30
C ARG A 105 -13.66 -1.38 -2.03
N TYR A 106 -14.61 -1.76 -1.20
CA TYR A 106 -15.81 -0.97 -0.91
C TYR A 106 -15.81 -0.31 0.46
N LEU A 107 -14.71 -0.46 1.22
CA LEU A 107 -14.52 0.24 2.49
C LEU A 107 -14.57 1.76 2.28
N ALA A 108 -15.46 2.44 2.98
CA ALA A 108 -15.68 3.87 2.80
C ALA A 108 -14.51 4.69 3.38
N HIS A 109 -14.16 5.81 2.75
CA HIS A 109 -13.10 6.71 3.28
C HIS A 109 -13.33 7.14 4.73
N LYS A 110 -14.60 7.32 5.13
CA LYS A 110 -14.98 7.63 6.51
C LYS A 110 -14.52 6.55 7.48
N GLU A 111 -14.60 5.28 7.09
CA GLU A 111 -14.23 4.17 7.96
C GLU A 111 -12.71 4.15 8.20
N TYR A 112 -11.90 4.35 7.15
CA TYR A 112 -10.45 4.57 7.33
C TYR A 112 -10.17 5.72 8.31
N LEU A 113 -10.80 6.88 8.12
CA LEU A 113 -10.60 8.05 8.97
C LEU A 113 -10.96 7.80 10.44
N VAL A 114 -12.06 7.08 10.69
CA VAL A 114 -12.53 6.77 12.03
C VAL A 114 -11.64 5.71 12.66
N GLU A 115 -11.43 4.59 11.99
CA GLU A 115 -10.79 3.41 12.58
C GLU A 115 -9.27 3.50 12.58
N SER A 116 -8.67 4.04 11.52
CA SER A 116 -7.21 4.04 11.31
C SER A 116 -6.55 5.40 11.50
N GLY A 117 -7.31 6.47 11.78
CA GLY A 117 -6.79 7.83 11.91
C GLY A 117 -6.75 8.59 10.57
N SER A 118 -6.45 9.89 10.62
CA SER A 118 -6.57 10.75 9.43
C SER A 118 -5.64 10.34 8.28
N GLU A 119 -4.41 9.94 8.60
CA GLU A 119 -3.41 9.56 7.60
C GLU A 119 -3.48 8.08 7.22
N GLY A 120 -4.13 7.22 8.03
CA GLY A 120 -4.36 5.80 7.71
C GLY A 120 -5.16 5.55 6.42
N ILE A 121 -5.78 6.59 5.84
CA ILE A 121 -6.40 6.55 4.51
C ILE A 121 -5.42 6.11 3.40
N GLU A 122 -4.10 6.26 3.61
CA GLU A 122 -3.09 5.84 2.64
C GLU A 122 -3.12 4.34 2.32
N MET A 123 -3.73 3.52 3.19
CA MET A 123 -3.95 2.10 2.95
C MET A 123 -4.76 1.80 1.67
N VAL A 124 -5.51 2.77 1.09
CA VAL A 124 -6.14 2.58 -0.23
C VAL A 124 -5.12 2.32 -1.35
N MET A 125 -3.86 2.73 -1.19
CA MET A 125 -2.79 2.43 -2.15
C MET A 125 -2.42 0.95 -2.20
N TRP A 126 -2.63 0.20 -1.11
CA TRP A 126 -2.40 -1.25 -1.07
C TRP A 126 -3.32 -1.99 -2.03
N LEU A 127 -4.50 -1.42 -2.33
CA LEU A 127 -5.44 -1.99 -3.29
C LEU A 127 -4.98 -1.85 -4.74
N ILE A 128 -4.08 -0.92 -5.05
CA ILE A 128 -3.42 -0.86 -6.37
C ILE A 128 -2.51 -2.08 -6.53
N MET A 129 -1.67 -2.36 -5.53
CA MET A 129 -0.83 -3.56 -5.51
C MET A 129 -1.70 -4.82 -5.55
N ARG A 130 -2.69 -4.92 -4.67
CA ARG A 130 -3.50 -6.12 -4.55
C ARG A 130 -4.34 -6.40 -5.80
N GLY A 131 -4.90 -5.38 -6.44
CA GLY A 131 -5.67 -5.51 -7.67
C GLY A 131 -4.84 -6.03 -8.86
N ALA A 132 -3.52 -5.84 -8.83
CA ALA A 132 -2.64 -6.33 -9.88
C ALA A 132 -2.30 -7.83 -9.77
N LEU A 133 -2.56 -8.46 -8.61
CA LEU A 133 -2.23 -9.87 -8.37
C LEU A 133 -3.35 -10.83 -8.80
N GLY A 134 -4.53 -10.34 -9.19
CA GLY A 134 -5.66 -11.17 -9.60
C GLY A 134 -6.54 -11.62 -8.42
N LYS A 135 -7.26 -12.74 -8.54
CA LYS A 135 -8.23 -13.17 -7.53
C LYS A 135 -7.57 -13.82 -6.33
N ASN A 136 -6.75 -14.83 -6.57
CA ASN A 136 -6.12 -15.61 -5.51
C ASN A 136 -4.66 -15.23 -5.38
N VAL A 137 -4.19 -15.18 -4.14
CA VAL A 137 -2.81 -14.86 -3.81
C VAL A 137 -2.35 -15.75 -2.67
N ARG A 138 -1.07 -16.08 -2.67
CA ARG A 138 -0.40 -16.77 -1.59
C ARG A 138 0.34 -15.76 -0.72
N GLU A 139 0.08 -15.78 0.60
CA GLU A 139 0.86 -15.02 1.56
C GLU A 139 2.20 -15.73 1.82
N LEU A 140 3.29 -15.06 1.45
CA LEU A 140 4.66 -15.57 1.66
C LEU A 140 5.27 -15.07 2.97
N HIS A 141 4.87 -13.87 3.39
CA HIS A 141 5.42 -13.22 4.58
C HIS A 141 4.45 -12.16 5.10
N ARG A 142 4.42 -12.01 6.42
CA ARG A 142 3.74 -10.93 7.13
C ARG A 142 4.56 -10.49 8.33
N HIS A 143 4.62 -9.18 8.53
CA HIS A 143 5.17 -8.54 9.70
C HIS A 143 4.25 -7.39 10.14
N TYR A 144 4.02 -7.29 11.45
CA TYR A 144 3.28 -6.21 12.07
C TYR A 144 4.01 -5.76 13.33
N HIS A 145 4.20 -4.45 13.49
CA HIS A 145 4.88 -3.89 14.65
C HIS A 145 4.31 -2.53 15.06
N VAL A 146 4.18 -2.34 16.37
CA VAL A 146 3.78 -1.08 17.00
C VAL A 146 4.70 -0.80 18.19
N PRO A 147 5.18 0.44 18.39
CA PRO A 147 5.09 1.58 17.48
C PRO A 147 6.30 1.69 16.55
N ALA A 148 6.14 2.33 15.39
CA ALA A 148 7.23 2.95 14.66
C ALA A 148 6.94 4.45 14.50
N SER A 149 7.59 5.27 15.34
CA SER A 149 7.21 6.68 15.52
C SER A 149 5.74 6.79 15.93
N ASN A 150 4.89 7.45 15.14
CA ASN A 150 3.45 7.61 15.38
C ASN A 150 2.58 6.60 14.61
N THR A 151 3.20 5.61 13.98
CA THR A 151 2.52 4.72 13.02
C THR A 151 2.70 3.25 13.37
N ALA A 152 1.70 2.44 13.03
CA ALA A 152 1.82 0.99 13.01
C ALA A 152 2.47 0.53 11.70
N VAL A 153 3.54 -0.27 11.77
CA VAL A 153 4.20 -0.79 10.57
C VAL A 153 3.58 -2.13 10.20
N GLY A 154 3.04 -2.20 8.98
CA GLY A 154 2.64 -3.44 8.32
C GLY A 154 3.54 -3.71 7.11
N HIS A 155 3.93 -4.97 6.94
CA HIS A 155 4.63 -5.43 5.74
C HIS A 155 4.10 -6.82 5.36
N ILE A 156 3.69 -6.99 4.11
CA ILE A 156 3.16 -8.25 3.59
C ILE A 156 3.76 -8.52 2.22
N VAL A 157 4.11 -9.78 1.96
CA VAL A 157 4.55 -10.25 0.65
C VAL A 157 3.52 -11.25 0.13
N LEU A 158 2.96 -10.92 -1.02
CA LEU A 158 1.94 -11.71 -1.70
C LEU A 158 2.46 -12.15 -3.06
N GLU A 159 2.14 -13.38 -3.45
CA GLU A 159 2.44 -13.94 -4.76
C GLU A 159 1.14 -14.33 -5.47
N LYS A 160 1.06 -14.07 -6.78
CA LYS A 160 -0.05 -14.51 -7.62
C LYS A 160 -0.05 -16.04 -7.71
N GLU A 161 -1.22 -16.67 -7.53
CA GLU A 161 -1.40 -18.11 -7.79
C GLU A 161 -1.48 -18.45 -9.28
#